data_AF-A0A2V6IKR9-F1
#
_entry.id   AF-A0A2V6IKR9-F1
#
_cell.length_a   1.000
_cell.length_b   1.000
_cell.length_c   1.000
_cell.angle_alpha   90.00
_cell.angle_beta   90.00
_cell.angle_gamma   90.00
#
_symmetry.space_group_name_H-M   'P 1'
#
loop_
_entity.id
_entity.type
_entity.pdbx_description
1 polymer ?
#
loop_
_entity_poly.entity_id
_entity_poly.type
_entity_poly.pdbx_seq_one_letter_code
_entity_poly.pdbx_strand_id
1 'polypeptide(L)'
;MCDYSLHGFENRLAREGEVLVVHRFYSGSKGLTSPEYLKAIEEGTGWMAILRKLFAAPRDCAVCIPDGAQLTLHGLSRSLQERHGLSATEEVTFRQLSANAETYRDAVEFRNGVKLRVQDLEDGQSVEVVALSSENVVIEDTVRLA
;
A
#
# COMPACT_ATOMS: atom_id res chain seq x y z
N MET A 1 12.07 -4.79 -4.34
CA MET A 1 12.00 -3.94 -5.55
C MET A 1 10.54 -3.52 -5.68
N CYS A 2 10.25 -2.22 -5.66
CA CYS A 2 8.86 -1.74 -5.69
C CYS A 2 8.22 -2.04 -7.05
N ASP A 3 6.89 -2.10 -7.08
CA ASP A 3 6.13 -2.41 -8.30
C ASP A 3 6.56 -1.53 -9.49
N TYR A 4 6.65 -2.13 -10.67
CA TYR A 4 7.12 -1.47 -11.90
C TYR A 4 6.20 -0.31 -12.31
N SER A 5 4.96 -0.30 -11.81
CA SER A 5 3.94 0.72 -12.09
C SER A 5 4.22 2.10 -11.46
N LEU A 6 5.22 2.20 -10.58
CA LEU A 6 5.67 3.45 -9.97
C LEU A 6 6.99 3.97 -10.57
N HIS A 7 7.40 3.47 -11.74
CA HIS A 7 8.59 3.96 -12.44
C HIS A 7 8.43 5.45 -12.78
N GLY A 8 9.22 6.32 -12.13
CA GLY A 8 9.17 7.77 -12.30
C GLY A 8 8.75 8.55 -11.05
N PHE A 9 8.27 7.88 -9.99
CA PHE A 9 8.01 8.51 -8.70
C PHE A 9 9.22 8.39 -7.77
N GLU A 10 9.45 9.44 -6.99
CA GLU A 10 10.32 9.32 -5.81
C GLU A 10 9.74 8.22 -4.91
N ASN A 11 10.61 7.34 -4.42
CA ASN A 11 10.19 6.28 -3.52
C ASN A 11 11.07 6.23 -2.29
N ARG A 12 10.47 5.77 -1.19
CA ARG A 12 11.16 5.44 0.04
C ARG A 12 10.53 4.22 0.69
N LEU A 13 11.21 3.66 1.68
CA LEU A 13 10.64 2.61 2.51
C LEU A 13 9.67 3.19 3.56
N ALA A 14 8.66 2.41 3.90
CA ALA A 14 7.81 2.64 5.06
C ALA A 14 8.63 2.60 6.36
N ARG A 15 8.09 3.20 7.42
CA ARG A 15 8.59 3.10 8.80
C ARG A 15 7.57 2.38 9.68
N GLU A 16 8.03 1.67 10.70
CA GLU A 16 7.13 1.10 11.70
C GLU A 16 6.41 2.20 12.48
N GLY A 17 5.13 1.98 12.78
CA GLY A 17 4.21 2.96 13.34
C GLY A 17 3.76 4.05 12.36
N GLU A 18 4.19 4.00 11.09
CA GLU A 18 3.77 4.97 10.08
C GLU A 18 2.34 4.70 9.60
N VAL A 19 1.53 5.76 9.51
CA VAL A 19 0.21 5.71 8.86
C VAL A 19 0.34 6.22 7.42
N LEU A 20 0.04 5.34 6.48
CA LEU A 20 0.02 5.58 5.05
C LEU A 20 -1.43 5.64 4.56
N VAL A 21 -1.59 6.12 3.34
CA VAL A 21 -2.88 6.11 2.63
C VAL A 21 -2.74 5.46 1.27
N VAL A 22 -3.76 4.71 0.87
CA VAL A 22 -3.94 4.26 -0.49
C VAL A 22 -4.21 5.49 -1.35
N HIS A 23 -3.39 5.70 -2.37
CA HIS A 23 -3.46 6.86 -3.24
C HIS A 23 -3.29 6.47 -4.70
N ARG A 24 -4.15 7.02 -5.56
CA ARG A 24 -4.04 6.96 -7.01
C ARG A 24 -3.07 8.03 -7.52
N PHE A 25 -1.88 7.58 -7.91
CA PHE A 25 -0.86 8.41 -8.53
C PHE A 25 -1.26 8.88 -9.93
N TYR A 26 -0.60 9.92 -10.45
CA TYR A 26 -0.90 10.46 -11.79
C TYR A 26 -0.78 9.42 -12.91
N SER A 27 0.01 8.36 -12.73
CA SER A 27 0.12 7.24 -13.68
C SER A 27 -1.18 6.44 -13.80
N GLY A 28 -2.17 6.70 -12.96
CA GLY A 28 -3.43 5.96 -12.85
C GLY A 28 -3.33 4.75 -11.92
N SER A 29 -2.13 4.35 -11.53
CA SER A 29 -1.91 3.23 -10.60
C SER A 29 -2.13 3.67 -9.15
N LYS A 30 -2.71 2.80 -8.32
CA LYS A 30 -2.74 3.00 -6.87
C LYS A 30 -1.47 2.49 -6.22
N GLY A 31 -1.06 3.14 -5.16
CA GLY A 31 0.00 2.68 -4.28
C GLY A 31 -0.21 3.25 -2.89
N LEU A 32 0.83 3.19 -2.06
CA LEU A 32 0.81 3.78 -0.73
C LEU A 32 1.64 5.05 -0.72
N THR A 33 1.16 6.06 0.00
CA THR A 33 1.89 7.31 0.23
C THR A 33 1.66 7.81 1.65
N SER A 34 2.53 8.71 2.12
CA SER A 34 2.30 9.39 3.39
C SER A 34 1.32 10.56 3.19
N PRO A 35 0.34 10.75 4.10
CA PRO A 35 -0.55 11.90 4.07
C PRO A 35 0.18 13.25 4.02
N GLU A 36 1.41 13.33 4.54
CA GLU A 36 2.22 14.54 4.53
C GLU A 36 2.55 15.02 3.12
N TYR A 37 2.76 14.10 2.18
CA TYR A 37 3.03 14.44 0.78
C TYR A 37 1.79 15.00 0.07
N LEU A 38 0.59 14.58 0.49
CA LEU A 38 -0.68 15.05 -0.06
C LEU A 38 -1.06 16.46 0.46
N LYS A 39 -0.83 16.73 1.76
CA LYS A 39 -1.16 18.04 2.38
C LYS A 39 -0.40 19.20 1.75
N ALA A 40 0.83 18.98 1.30
CA ALA A 40 1.65 20.01 0.65
C ALA A 40 1.03 20.57 -0.66
N ILE A 41 0.04 19.88 -1.23
CA ILE A 41 -0.66 20.26 -2.46
C ILE A 41 -1.91 21.12 -2.16
N GLU A 42 -2.47 21.03 -0.95
CA GLU A 42 -3.73 21.68 -0.56
C GLU A 42 -3.54 23.05 0.10
N GLU A 43 -2.35 23.34 0.65
CA GLU A 43 -2.06 24.61 1.33
C GLU A 43 -1.84 25.77 0.35
N GLY A 44 -2.94 26.33 -0.14
CA GLY A 44 -2.95 27.61 -0.85
C GLY A 44 -4.34 28.07 -1.24
N THR A 45 -4.85 29.13 -0.61
CA THR A 45 -6.07 29.83 -1.03
C THR A 45 -5.70 31.05 -1.87
N GLY A 46 -5.91 30.98 -3.19
CA GLY A 46 -5.76 32.14 -4.09
C GLY A 46 -5.20 31.82 -5.47
N TRP A 47 -5.14 32.84 -6.33
CA TRP A 47 -4.60 32.78 -7.69
C TRP A 47 -3.15 32.24 -7.75
N MET A 48 -2.35 32.46 -6.70
CA MET A 48 -0.99 31.89 -6.55
C MET A 48 -1.01 30.38 -6.34
N ALA A 49 -2.04 29.81 -5.73
CA ALA A 49 -2.19 28.36 -5.60
C ALA A 49 -2.55 27.70 -6.94
N ILE A 50 -3.33 28.39 -7.78
CA ILE A 50 -3.65 27.93 -9.14
C ILE A 50 -2.39 27.92 -10.01
N LEU A 51 -1.59 29.00 -9.98
CA LEU A 51 -0.30 29.04 -10.67
C LEU A 51 0.66 27.98 -10.14
N ARG A 52 0.80 27.84 -8.80
CA ARG A 52 1.62 26.76 -8.23
C ARG A 52 1.14 25.38 -8.64
N LYS A 53 -0.16 25.11 -8.70
CA LYS A 53 -0.68 23.83 -9.21
C LYS A 53 -0.32 23.57 -10.68
N LEU A 54 -0.16 24.62 -11.49
CA LEU A 54 0.25 24.50 -12.90
C LEU A 54 1.76 24.26 -13.07
N PHE A 55 2.59 24.64 -12.09
CA PHE A 55 4.06 24.52 -12.15
C PHE A 55 4.66 23.55 -11.12
N ALA A 56 3.88 23.10 -10.14
CA ALA A 56 4.31 22.14 -9.13
C ALA A 56 4.37 20.77 -9.77
N ALA A 57 5.58 20.23 -9.86
CA ALA A 57 5.75 18.80 -10.09
C ALA A 57 5.04 18.08 -8.93
N PRO A 58 4.14 17.10 -9.20
CA PRO A 58 3.56 16.29 -8.15
C PRO A 58 4.70 15.63 -7.38
N ARG A 59 4.83 15.98 -6.10
CA ARG A 59 5.77 15.33 -5.18
C ARG A 59 5.10 14.11 -4.57
N ASP A 60 4.51 13.29 -5.43
CA ASP A 60 3.85 12.06 -5.00
C ASP A 60 4.97 11.07 -4.69
N CYS A 61 5.40 11.04 -3.44
CA CYS A 61 6.40 10.08 -3.00
C CYS A 61 5.71 8.76 -2.67
N ALA A 62 6.04 7.72 -3.43
CA ALA A 62 5.54 6.39 -3.16
C ALA A 62 6.26 5.79 -1.95
N VAL A 63 5.50 5.16 -1.07
CA VAL A 63 6.04 4.44 0.08
C VAL A 63 5.99 2.95 -0.21
N CYS A 64 7.17 2.34 -0.29
CA CYS A 64 7.31 0.92 -0.53
C CYS A 64 7.30 0.14 0.79
N ILE A 65 6.62 -1.01 0.76
CA ILE A 65 6.52 -1.94 1.88
C ILE A 65 7.18 -3.26 1.48
N PRO A 66 8.04 -3.85 2.32
CA PRO A 66 8.63 -5.16 2.04
C PRO A 66 7.58 -6.29 2.13
N ASP A 67 7.78 -7.34 1.34
CA ASP A 67 6.98 -8.58 1.47
C ASP A 67 7.06 -9.12 2.91
N GLY A 68 5.92 -9.55 3.44
CA GLY A 68 5.81 -10.07 4.80
C GLY A 68 5.64 -9.00 5.88
N ALA A 69 5.62 -7.71 5.55
CA ALA A 69 5.30 -6.67 6.54
C ALA A 69 3.88 -6.88 7.10
N GLN A 70 3.70 -6.62 8.40
CA GLN A 70 2.40 -6.66 9.05
C GLN A 70 1.79 -5.26 9.09
N LEU A 71 0.54 -5.16 8.69
CA LEU A 71 -0.18 -3.91 8.52
C LEU A 71 -1.57 -3.99 9.18
N THR A 72 -2.09 -2.84 9.59
CA THR A 72 -3.51 -2.68 9.92
C THR A 72 -4.18 -1.87 8.83
N LEU A 73 -5.13 -2.48 8.12
CA LEU A 73 -5.92 -1.82 7.08
C LEU A 73 -7.22 -1.30 7.68
N HIS A 74 -7.50 -0.02 7.49
CA HIS A 74 -8.70 0.65 7.98
C HIS A 74 -9.63 1.06 6.84
N GLY A 75 -10.91 1.18 7.17
CA GLY A 75 -11.92 1.74 6.27
C GLY A 75 -12.25 0.83 5.09
N LEU A 76 -12.22 -0.49 5.29
CA LEU A 76 -12.70 -1.43 4.28
C LEU A 76 -14.18 -1.17 4.00
N SER A 77 -14.57 -1.10 2.73
CA SER A 77 -15.97 -0.83 2.39
C SER A 77 -16.89 -1.98 2.74
N ARG A 78 -18.17 -1.65 2.97
CA ARG A 78 -19.21 -2.63 3.27
C ARG A 78 -19.26 -3.73 2.20
N SER A 79 -19.04 -3.40 0.93
CA SER A 79 -19.03 -4.38 -0.16
C SER A 79 -17.90 -5.40 -0.04
N LEU A 80 -16.69 -4.98 0.37
CA LEU A 80 -15.58 -5.88 0.62
C LEU A 80 -15.80 -6.70 1.89
N GLN A 81 -16.34 -6.07 2.95
CA GLN A 81 -16.72 -6.73 4.19
C GLN A 81 -17.71 -7.88 3.95
N GLU A 82 -18.81 -7.61 3.25
CA GLU A 82 -19.86 -8.60 2.97
C GLU A 82 -19.37 -9.70 2.02
N ARG A 83 -18.60 -9.35 0.98
CA ARG A 83 -18.13 -10.30 -0.03
C ARG A 83 -17.11 -11.31 0.53
N HIS A 84 -16.25 -10.86 1.43
CA HIS A 84 -15.11 -11.64 1.92
C HIS A 84 -15.19 -11.99 3.40
N GLY A 85 -16.26 -11.63 4.10
CA GLY A 85 -16.41 -11.84 5.53
C GLY A 85 -15.36 -11.08 6.34
N LEU A 86 -15.05 -9.84 5.93
CA LEU A 86 -14.05 -8.97 6.57
C LEU A 86 -14.74 -7.94 7.46
N SER A 87 -13.97 -7.36 8.38
CA SER A 87 -14.38 -6.24 9.24
C SER A 87 -13.97 -4.90 8.62
N ALA A 88 -14.42 -3.80 9.20
CA ALA A 88 -14.01 -2.45 8.77
C ALA A 88 -12.49 -2.18 8.98
N THR A 89 -11.89 -2.88 9.95
CA THR A 89 -10.46 -2.85 10.25
C THR A 89 -9.94 -4.28 10.28
N GLU A 90 -8.87 -4.56 9.55
CA GLU A 90 -8.27 -5.90 9.49
C GLU A 90 -6.76 -5.85 9.62
N GLU A 91 -6.19 -6.82 10.32
CA GLU A 91 -4.76 -7.12 10.29
C GLU A 91 -4.46 -7.91 9.02
N VAL A 92 -3.48 -7.44 8.26
CA VAL A 92 -3.10 -8.00 6.98
C VAL A 92 -1.59 -8.12 6.85
N THR A 93 -1.14 -9.09 6.06
CA THR A 93 0.27 -9.20 5.68
C THR A 93 0.44 -8.66 4.27
N PHE A 94 1.43 -7.79 4.08
CA PHE A 94 1.79 -7.30 2.74
C PHE A 94 2.44 -8.42 1.93
N ARG A 95 2.02 -8.58 0.67
CA ARG A 95 2.53 -9.61 -0.23
C ARG A 95 2.85 -9.06 -1.61
N GLN A 96 3.95 -9.52 -2.19
CA GLN A 96 4.31 -9.31 -3.58
C GLN A 96 3.97 -10.57 -4.39
N LEU A 97 2.92 -10.49 -5.21
CA LEU A 97 2.47 -11.59 -6.06
C LEU A 97 3.52 -11.89 -7.17
N SER A 98 3.66 -13.18 -7.52
CA SER A 98 4.71 -13.67 -8.42
C SER A 98 4.62 -13.13 -9.86
N ALA A 99 5.76 -13.18 -10.58
CA ALA A 99 6.05 -12.45 -11.82
C ALA A 99 5.28 -12.85 -13.11
N ASN A 100 4.26 -13.69 -13.05
CA ASN A 100 3.57 -14.14 -14.27
C ASN A 100 2.37 -13.21 -14.61
N ALA A 101 2.61 -12.37 -15.62
CA ALA A 101 1.66 -11.69 -16.52
C ALA A 101 0.73 -10.57 -16.00
N GLU A 102 0.79 -10.13 -14.74
CA GLU A 102 0.07 -8.92 -14.31
C GLU A 102 0.99 -7.78 -13.87
N THR A 103 0.68 -6.56 -14.31
CA THR A 103 1.42 -5.31 -14.09
C THR A 103 1.36 -4.81 -12.63
N TYR A 104 0.60 -5.49 -11.77
CA TYR A 104 0.39 -5.10 -10.37
C TYR A 104 0.69 -6.26 -9.43
N ARG A 105 1.75 -6.10 -8.64
CA ARG A 105 2.27 -7.17 -7.77
C ARG A 105 1.89 -6.99 -6.31
N ASP A 106 1.69 -5.75 -5.89
CA ASP A 106 1.49 -5.45 -4.48
C ASP A 106 0.06 -5.81 -4.05
N ALA A 107 -0.05 -6.59 -2.99
CA ALA A 107 -1.29 -7.10 -2.42
C ALA A 107 -1.25 -7.13 -0.90
N VAL A 108 -2.43 -7.23 -0.30
CA VAL A 108 -2.63 -7.51 1.12
C VAL A 108 -3.30 -8.87 1.27
N GLU A 109 -2.74 -9.71 2.14
CA GLU A 109 -3.26 -11.02 2.52
C GLU A 109 -3.94 -10.91 3.88
N PHE A 110 -5.22 -11.22 3.93
CA PHE A 110 -6.04 -11.21 5.14
C PHE A 110 -5.86 -12.52 5.92
N ARG A 111 -6.19 -12.51 7.22
CA ARG A 111 -6.12 -13.72 8.08
C ARG A 111 -6.95 -14.90 7.58
N ASN A 112 -8.02 -14.65 6.83
CA ASN A 112 -8.85 -15.68 6.21
C ASN A 112 -8.25 -16.23 4.89
N GLY A 113 -7.04 -15.82 4.51
CA GLY A 113 -6.35 -16.24 3.29
C GLY A 113 -6.76 -15.50 2.01
N VAL A 114 -7.74 -14.59 2.09
CA VAL A 114 -8.11 -13.73 0.95
C VAL A 114 -6.94 -12.81 0.61
N LYS A 115 -6.69 -12.59 -0.68
CA LYS A 115 -5.69 -11.64 -1.18
C LYS A 115 -6.38 -10.57 -2.01
N LEU A 116 -6.17 -9.31 -1.68
CA LEU A 116 -6.61 -8.17 -2.50
C LEU A 116 -5.40 -7.40 -2.98
N ARG A 117 -5.37 -7.03 -4.26
CA ARG A 117 -4.31 -6.17 -4.79
C ARG A 117 -4.48 -4.77 -4.21
N VAL A 118 -3.38 -4.05 -4.05
CA VAL A 118 -3.44 -2.62 -3.67
C VAL A 118 -4.26 -1.81 -4.69
N GLN A 119 -4.29 -2.25 -5.96
CA GLN A 119 -5.14 -1.65 -6.99
C GLN A 119 -6.65 -1.82 -6.74
N ASP A 120 -7.06 -2.86 -6.02
CA ASP A 120 -8.47 -3.16 -5.73
C ASP A 120 -8.94 -2.49 -4.43
N LEU A 121 -8.02 -1.91 -3.64
CA LEU A 121 -8.35 -1.10 -2.46
C LEU A 121 -8.92 0.26 -2.88
N GLU A 122 -9.67 0.88 -1.97
CA GLU A 122 -10.28 2.19 -2.17
C GLU A 122 -9.27 3.31 -1.91
N ASP A 123 -9.38 4.37 -2.70
CA ASP A 123 -8.54 5.56 -2.52
C ASP A 123 -8.86 6.24 -1.18
N GLY A 124 -7.83 6.70 -0.47
CA GLY A 124 -7.95 7.30 0.85
C GLY A 124 -8.03 6.31 2.02
N GLN A 125 -8.06 4.99 1.77
CA GLN A 125 -7.97 4.01 2.86
C GLN A 125 -6.66 4.16 3.64
N SER A 126 -6.74 4.12 4.97
CA SER A 126 -5.57 4.25 5.83
C SER A 126 -4.93 2.89 6.13
N VAL A 127 -3.61 2.86 6.11
CA VAL A 127 -2.80 1.66 6.33
C VAL A 127 -1.76 2.00 7.40
N GLU A 128 -1.86 1.37 8.56
CA GLU A 128 -0.84 1.48 9.61
C GLU A 128 0.21 0.39 9.42
N VAL A 129 1.48 0.78 9.45
CA VAL A 129 2.61 -0.15 9.34
C VAL A 129 2.96 -0.64 10.74
N VAL A 130 2.58 -1.88 11.06
CA VAL A 130 2.81 -2.45 12.40
C VAL A 130 4.24 -2.96 12.52
N ALA A 131 4.72 -3.73 11.55
CA ALA A 131 6.08 -4.27 11.53
C ALA A 131 6.60 -4.46 10.09
N LEU A 132 7.86 -4.12 9.85
CA LEU A 132 8.47 -4.23 8.51
C LEU A 132 9.26 -5.52 8.30
N SER A 133 9.53 -6.26 9.36
CA SER A 133 10.23 -7.53 9.30
C SER A 133 9.27 -8.70 9.55
N SER A 134 9.24 -9.65 8.61
CA SER A 134 8.89 -11.03 8.94
C SER A 134 10.17 -11.76 9.30
N GLU A 135 10.71 -11.53 10.51
CA GLU A 135 11.56 -12.55 11.12
C GLU A 135 10.66 -13.71 11.57
N ASN A 136 10.26 -14.54 10.62
CA ASN A 136 9.82 -15.91 10.89
C ASN A 136 9.86 -16.70 9.57
N VAL A 137 11.08 -17.09 9.18
CA VAL A 137 11.23 -18.32 8.41
C VAL A 137 10.83 -19.44 9.38
N VAL A 138 9.57 -19.87 9.30
CA VAL A 138 9.16 -21.17 9.85
C VAL A 138 9.92 -22.21 9.03
N ILE A 139 11.09 -22.60 9.51
CA ILE A 139 11.70 -23.87 9.14
C ILE A 139 10.95 -24.91 9.96
N GLU A 140 9.76 -25.31 9.50
CA GLU A 140 9.17 -26.55 10.00
C GLU A 140 9.74 -27.71 9.18
N ASP A 141 10.55 -28.48 9.91
CA ASP A 141 11.24 -29.70 9.55
C ASP A 141 10.35 -30.77 8.89
N THR A 142 11.03 -31.63 8.13
CA THR A 142 10.91 -33.11 8.15
C THR A 142 10.57 -33.73 6.80
N VAL A 143 11.59 -34.28 6.14
CA VAL A 143 11.49 -35.66 5.64
C VAL A 143 12.74 -36.41 6.08
N ARG A 144 12.57 -37.20 7.15
CA ARG A 144 13.36 -38.41 7.42
C ARG A 144 12.97 -39.50 6.41
N LEU A 145 13.90 -40.44 6.21
CA LEU A 145 13.80 -41.74 5.51
C LEU A 145 14.00 -41.61 3.98
N ALA A 146 14.95 -42.28 3.34
CA ALA A 146 15.57 -43.59 3.59
C ALA A 146 17.05 -43.59 3.18
#